data_AF-A0A9E6DWP5-F1
#
_entry.id   AF-A0A9E6DWP5-F1
#
_cell.length_a   1.000
_cell.length_b   1.000
_cell.length_c   1.000
_cell.angle_alpha   90.00
_cell.angle_beta   90.00
_cell.angle_gamma   90.00
#
_symmetry.space_group_name_H-M   'P 1'
#
loop_
_entity.id
_entity.type
_entity.pdbx_description
1 polymer ?
#
loop_
_entity_poly.entity_id
_entity_poly.type
_entity_poly.pdbx_seq_one_letter_code
_entity_poly.pdbx_strand_id
1 'polypeptide(L)'
;MGFRKLVLFGLLFSSLTACTQSPEWTLFYYAEATEIPQGAVQSKNISGYYAEIDQCLMKGAGMVKVSDSGQGRYQCGLQCVTTQDKGLSCKEFVDKPVF
;
A
#
# COMPACT_ATOMS: atom_id res chain seq x y z
N MET A 1 -27.53 16.63 -41.02
CA MET A 1 -26.18 16.18 -40.60
C MET A 1 -25.71 17.08 -39.46
N GLY A 2 -25.79 16.68 -38.19
CA GLY A 2 -25.32 17.59 -37.11
C GLY A 2 -25.28 16.99 -35.71
N PHE A 3 -26.34 16.30 -35.28
CA PHE A 3 -26.43 15.82 -33.90
C PHE A 3 -25.62 14.55 -33.60
N ARG A 4 -25.41 13.69 -34.61
CA ARG A 4 -24.75 12.39 -34.42
C ARG A 4 -23.23 12.51 -34.14
N LYS A 5 -22.60 13.62 -34.55
CA LYS A 5 -21.17 13.89 -34.31
C LYS A 5 -20.90 14.45 -32.91
N LEU A 6 -21.89 15.09 -32.28
CA LEU A 6 -21.75 15.74 -30.97
C LEU A 6 -21.79 14.72 -29.81
N VAL A 7 -22.58 13.64 -29.95
CA VAL A 7 -22.68 12.55 -28.98
C VAL A 7 -21.37 11.75 -28.89
N LEU A 8 -20.68 11.55 -30.03
CA LEU A 8 -19.40 10.85 -30.09
C LEU A 8 -18.24 11.62 -29.42
N PHE A 9 -18.35 12.94 -29.29
CA PHE A 9 -17.33 13.76 -28.65
C PHE A 9 -17.46 13.79 -27.12
N GLY A 10 -18.68 13.65 -26.58
CA GLY A 10 -18.93 13.63 -25.12
C GLY A 10 -18.45 12.35 -24.43
N LEU A 11 -18.51 11.20 -25.12
CA LEU A 11 -18.09 9.89 -24.58
C LEU A 11 -16.58 9.75 -24.42
N LEU A 12 -15.77 10.59 -25.07
CA LEU A 12 -14.31 10.58 -24.99
C LEU A 12 -13.75 11.27 -23.73
N PHE A 13 -14.55 12.09 -23.04
CA PHE A 13 -14.10 12.82 -21.84
C PHE A 13 -14.39 12.09 -20.52
N SER A 14 -15.21 11.03 -20.52
CA SER A 14 -15.57 10.30 -19.30
C SER A 14 -14.53 9.24 -18.88
N SER A 15 -13.48 9.00 -19.66
CA SER A 15 -12.51 7.92 -19.43
C SER A 15 -11.21 8.35 -18.71
N LEU A 16 -11.13 9.60 -18.21
CA LEU A 16 -9.89 10.14 -17.59
C LEU A 16 -9.99 10.43 -16.09
N THR A 17 -11.01 9.93 -15.39
CA THR A 17 -10.98 9.93 -13.92
C THR A 17 -10.11 8.77 -13.42
N ALA A 18 -8.79 8.85 -13.66
CA ALA A 18 -7.85 8.12 -12.84
C ALA A 18 -7.85 8.81 -11.48
N CYS A 19 -8.70 8.35 -10.56
CA CYS A 19 -8.68 8.80 -9.18
C CYS A 19 -7.29 8.49 -8.60
N THR A 20 -6.42 9.50 -8.57
CA THR A 20 -5.10 9.44 -7.93
C THR A 20 -5.26 9.53 -6.42
N GLN A 21 -6.06 8.65 -5.82
CA GLN A 21 -5.96 8.44 -4.38
C GLN A 21 -4.61 7.75 -4.16
N SER A 22 -3.63 8.55 -3.73
CA SER A 22 -2.40 8.00 -3.20
C SER A 22 -2.80 7.08 -2.05
N PRO A 23 -2.43 5.79 -2.11
CA PRO A 23 -2.77 4.87 -1.05
C PRO A 23 -2.18 5.39 0.27
N GLU A 24 -2.97 5.31 1.33
CA GLU A 24 -2.59 5.87 2.64
C GLU A 24 -1.66 4.94 3.40
N TRP A 25 -1.80 3.63 3.24
CA TRP A 25 -1.08 2.64 4.03
C TRP A 25 -0.09 1.86 3.18
N THR A 26 1.15 1.74 3.64
CA THR A 26 2.20 0.93 3.03
C THR A 26 2.42 -0.32 3.87
N LEU A 27 2.28 -1.50 3.28
CA LEU A 27 2.60 -2.77 3.94
C LEU A 27 4.10 -3.01 3.90
N PHE A 28 4.68 -3.17 5.08
CA PHE A 28 6.02 -3.70 5.27
C PHE A 28 5.92 -5.15 5.72
N TYR A 29 6.57 -6.06 5.00
CA TYR A 29 6.70 -7.47 5.37
C TYR A 29 8.17 -7.86 5.42
N TYR A 30 8.52 -8.60 6.44
CA TYR A 30 9.87 -9.05 6.75
C TYR A 30 9.82 -10.58 6.85
N ALA A 31 10.20 -11.25 5.76
CA ALA A 31 10.23 -12.71 5.70
C ALA A 31 11.25 -13.28 6.69
N GLU A 32 10.92 -14.38 7.37
CA GLU A 32 11.79 -15.06 8.34
C GLU A 32 12.25 -14.20 9.52
N ALA A 33 11.68 -13.00 9.70
CA ALA A 33 11.99 -12.14 10.82
C ALA A 33 11.18 -12.55 12.06
N THR A 34 11.82 -12.53 13.23
CA THR A 34 11.18 -12.72 14.53
C THR A 34 10.67 -11.39 15.11
N GLU A 35 11.29 -10.28 14.72
CA GLU A 35 10.98 -8.92 15.16
C GLU A 35 10.93 -7.94 13.98
N ILE A 36 10.22 -6.82 14.18
CA ILE A 36 10.16 -5.74 13.18
C ILE A 36 11.49 -4.97 13.24
N PRO A 37 12.28 -4.92 12.16
CA PRO A 37 13.54 -4.20 12.15
C PRO A 37 13.35 -2.69 12.38
N GLN A 38 14.34 -2.06 13.02
CA GLN A 38 14.35 -0.60 13.16
C GLN A 38 14.62 0.06 11.80
N GLY A 39 13.61 0.78 11.30
CA GLY A 39 13.68 1.52 10.05
C GLY A 39 13.06 0.79 8.86
N ALA A 40 12.15 1.47 8.17
CA ALA A 40 11.57 1.01 6.92
C ALA A 40 12.48 1.40 5.75
N VAL A 41 12.81 0.44 4.89
CA VAL A 41 13.63 0.67 3.68
C VAL A 41 12.77 0.45 2.44
N GLN A 42 12.87 1.41 1.50
CA GLN A 42 11.91 1.64 0.41
C GLN A 42 11.72 0.50 -0.59
N SER A 43 12.60 -0.50 -0.64
CA SER A 43 12.58 -1.49 -1.74
C SER A 43 12.64 -2.95 -1.31
N LYS A 44 13.11 -3.26 -0.11
CA LYS A 44 13.29 -4.65 0.32
C LYS A 44 12.05 -5.22 1.00
N ASN A 45 11.28 -4.35 1.65
CA ASN A 45 10.27 -4.78 2.62
C ASN A 45 8.86 -4.33 2.23
N ILE A 46 8.69 -3.45 1.23
CA ILE A 46 7.35 -3.03 0.80
C ILE A 46 6.67 -4.18 0.04
N SER A 47 5.55 -4.65 0.58
CA SER A 47 4.74 -5.73 0.00
C SER A 47 3.37 -5.26 -0.51
N GLY A 48 3.16 -3.94 -0.56
CA GLY A 48 2.01 -3.33 -1.24
C GLY A 48 1.54 -2.04 -0.60
N TYR A 49 0.53 -1.43 -1.21
CA TYR A 49 -0.11 -0.21 -0.73
C TYR A 49 -1.63 -0.38 -0.68
N TYR A 50 -2.27 0.24 0.31
CA TYR A 50 -3.67 0.03 0.65
C TYR A 50 -4.35 1.34 1.03
N ALA A 51 -5.66 1.45 0.76
CA ALA A 51 -6.46 2.59 1.17
C ALA A 51 -6.79 2.53 2.66
N GLU A 52 -7.10 1.33 3.17
CA GLU A 52 -7.55 1.11 4.55
C GLU A 52 -6.52 0.31 5.36
N ILE A 53 -6.40 0.63 6.66
CA ILE A 53 -5.48 -0.06 7.58
C ILE A 53 -5.82 -1.56 7.69
N ASP A 54 -7.09 -1.90 7.79
CA ASP A 54 -7.52 -3.29 7.96
C ASP A 54 -7.09 -4.16 6.77
N GLN A 55 -7.19 -3.62 5.55
CA GLN A 55 -6.74 -4.33 4.35
C GLN A 55 -5.22 -4.57 4.37
N CYS A 56 -4.46 -3.57 4.83
CA CYS A 56 -3.02 -3.70 4.97
C CYS A 56 -2.63 -4.77 6.00
N LEU A 57 -3.25 -4.74 7.19
CA LEU A 57 -2.98 -5.70 8.25
C LEU A 57 -3.41 -7.12 7.89
N MET A 58 -4.60 -7.28 7.28
CA MET A 58 -5.07 -8.59 6.82
C MET A 58 -4.14 -9.19 5.76
N LYS A 59 -3.62 -8.39 4.83
CA LYS A 59 -2.63 -8.87 3.87
C LYS A 59 -1.34 -9.30 4.57
N GLY A 60 -0.83 -8.50 5.50
CA GLY A 60 0.36 -8.85 6.28
C GLY A 60 0.20 -10.17 7.05
N ALA A 61 -0.93 -10.35 7.74
CA ALA A 61 -1.27 -11.61 8.41
C ALA A 61 -1.35 -12.78 7.44
N GLY A 62 -1.98 -12.57 6.28
CA GLY A 62 -2.05 -13.56 5.21
C GLY A 62 -0.68 -13.97 4.70
N MET A 63 0.25 -13.02 4.56
CA MET A 63 1.63 -13.31 4.14
C MET A 63 2.39 -14.17 5.13
N VAL A 64 2.25 -13.92 6.44
CA VAL A 64 2.84 -14.79 7.47
C VAL A 64 2.21 -16.18 7.42
N LYS A 65 0.90 -16.27 7.22
CA LYS A 65 0.20 -17.56 7.16
C LYS A 65 0.63 -18.44 5.98
N VAL A 66 1.01 -17.83 4.85
CA VAL A 66 1.41 -18.56 3.63
C VAL A 66 2.93 -18.64 3.44
N SER A 67 3.73 -18.17 4.40
CA SER A 67 5.18 -18.35 4.33
C SER A 67 5.55 -19.81 4.60
N ASP A 68 6.60 -20.30 3.94
CA ASP A 68 7.04 -21.69 4.06
C ASP A 68 7.43 -22.06 5.51
N SER A 69 7.94 -21.09 6.26
CA SER A 69 8.33 -21.23 7.66
C SER A 69 7.19 -21.01 8.65
N GLY A 70 6.07 -20.41 8.21
CA GLY A 70 5.06 -19.82 9.08
C GLY A 70 5.56 -18.64 9.93
N GLN A 71 6.78 -18.15 9.65
CA GLN A 71 7.42 -17.04 10.34
C GLN A 71 7.39 -15.78 9.47
N GLY A 72 7.61 -14.64 10.13
CA GLY A 72 7.66 -13.34 9.50
C GLY A 72 6.95 -12.28 10.35
N ARG A 73 7.34 -11.03 10.12
CA ARG A 73 6.71 -9.87 10.76
C ARG A 73 6.19 -8.92 9.70
N TYR A 74 5.17 -8.15 10.06
CA TYR A 74 4.64 -7.11 9.22
C TYR A 74 4.20 -5.91 10.04
N GLN A 75 4.11 -4.77 9.37
CA GLN A 75 3.50 -3.55 9.89
C GLN A 75 2.98 -2.71 8.72
N CYS A 76 2.08 -1.81 9.02
CA CYS A 76 1.49 -0.87 8.08
C CYS A 76 1.93 0.55 8.45
N GLY A 77 2.53 1.26 7.51
CA GLY A 77 2.95 2.65 7.69
C GLY A 77 1.99 3.63 7.01
N LEU A 78 1.55 4.66 7.74
CA LEU A 78 0.68 5.71 7.22
C LEU A 78 1.48 6.78 6.48
N GLN A 79 1.06 7.11 5.25
CA GLN A 79 1.56 8.21 4.42
C GLN A 79 3.10 8.25 4.36
N CYS A 80 3.70 7.11 4.02
CA CYS A 80 5.14 6.95 3.95
C CYS A 80 5.76 7.75 2.80
N VAL A 81 6.85 8.46 3.09
CA VAL A 81 7.62 9.26 2.12
C VAL A 81 9.09 8.86 2.13
N THR A 82 9.75 9.03 0.99
CA THR A 82 11.19 8.76 0.83
C THR A 82 12.01 9.84 1.54
N THR A 83 13.01 9.44 2.32
CA THR A 83 13.99 10.35 2.89
C THR A 83 15.19 10.54 1.96
N GLN A 84 16.00 11.58 2.20
CA GLN A 84 17.20 11.86 1.38
C GLN A 84 18.19 10.68 1.36
N ASP A 85 18.19 9.87 2.41
CA ASP A 85 19.06 8.69 2.58
C ASP A 85 18.48 7.40 1.96
N LYS A 86 17.45 7.49 1.10
CA LYS A 86 16.71 6.34 0.53
C LYS A 86 16.00 5.46 1.58
N GLY A 87 15.81 6.00 2.79
CA GLY A 87 14.93 5.42 3.80
C GLY A 87 13.47 5.80 3.55
N LEU A 88 12.58 5.25 4.38
CA LEU A 88 11.19 5.69 4.47
C LEU A 88 10.89 6.28 5.83
N SER A 89 10.16 7.38 5.82
CA SER A 89 9.55 7.98 7.00
C SER A 89 8.03 7.92 6.83
N CYS A 90 7.35 7.34 7.81
CA CYS A 90 5.89 7.25 7.84
C CYS A 90 5.37 8.05 9.03
N LYS A 91 4.16 8.61 8.94
CA LYS A 91 3.56 9.37 10.03
C LYS A 91 3.29 8.50 11.25
N GLU A 92 2.89 7.25 11.01
CA GLU A 92 2.54 6.29 12.03
C GLU A 92 2.86 4.87 11.51
N PHE A 93 3.12 3.96 12.44
CA PHE A 93 3.21 2.52 12.17
C PHE A 93 2.22 1.76 13.05
N VAL A 94 1.52 0.79 12.45
CA VAL A 94 0.55 -0.07 13.13
C VAL A 94 0.86 -1.52 12.76
N ASP A 95 1.03 -2.40 13.75
CA ASP A 95 1.36 -3.82 13.55
C ASP A 95 0.25 -4.79 14.00
N LYS A 96 -0.80 -4.26 14.64
CA LYS A 96 -1.93 -5.03 15.17
C LYS A 96 -3.22 -4.23 14.97
N PRO A 97 -4.35 -4.91 14.71
CA PRO A 97 -5.63 -4.23 14.71
C PRO A 97 -5.99 -3.79 16.14
N VAL A 98 -6.49 -2.56 16.25
CA VAL A 98 -6.97 -1.99 17.52
C VAL A 98 -8.43 -2.39 17.66
N PHE A 99 -8.71 -3.44 18.44
CA PHE A 99 -10.07 -3.86 18.80
C PHE A 99 -10.33 -3.59 20.27
#